data_AF-A0A930WM46-F1
#
_entry.id   AF-A0A930WM46-F1
#
_cell.length_a   1.000
_cell.length_b   1.000
_cell.length_c   1.000
_cell.angle_alpha   90.00
_cell.angle_beta   90.00
_cell.angle_gamma   90.00
#
_symmetry.space_group_name_H-M   'P 1'
#
loop_
_entity.id
_entity.type
_entity.pdbx_description
1 polymer ?
#
loop_
_entity_poly.entity_id
_entity_poly.type
_entity_poly.pdbx_seq_one_letter_code
_entity_poly.pdbx_strand_id
1 'polypeptide(L)'
;MKKRDTTVYFFLFLILCLIAVQDGKIKRLEARRPATIYYVDNMAGVVTGKEFDGERYSITVSGYGKFLVNKEQYDRAIIGKGWKHE
;
A
#
# COMPACT_ATOMS: atom_id res chain seq x y z
N MET A 1 10.95 30.82 43.09
CA MET A 1 10.97 30.55 41.64
C MET A 1 11.29 29.07 41.41
N LYS A 2 10.29 28.20 41.21
CA LYS A 2 10.47 26.77 40.85
C LYS A 2 9.16 26.14 40.32
N LYS A 3 8.43 26.87 39.47
CA LYS A 3 7.09 26.46 38.97
C LYS A 3 7.04 26.34 37.44
N ARG A 4 8.02 26.91 36.72
CA ARG A 4 8.06 26.92 35.25
C ARG A 4 8.57 25.59 34.70
N ASP A 5 9.56 24.99 35.35
CA ASP A 5 10.18 23.74 34.90
C ASP A 5 9.23 22.55 35.07
N THR A 6 8.47 22.50 36.18
CA THR A 6 7.51 21.41 36.45
C THR A 6 6.41 21.33 35.38
N THR A 7 5.95 22.48 34.90
CA THR A 7 4.95 22.55 33.82
C THR A 7 5.51 22.03 32.50
N VAL A 8 6.78 22.33 32.19
CA VAL A 8 7.47 21.81 30.99
C VAL A 8 7.63 20.29 31.07
N TYR A 9 8.07 19.75 32.20
CA TYR A 9 8.18 18.30 32.39
C TYR A 9 6.81 17.60 32.32
N PHE A 10 5.76 18.24 32.82
CA PHE A 10 4.39 17.72 32.72
C PHE A 10 3.91 17.64 31.26
N PHE A 11 4.15 18.68 30.45
CA PHE A 11 3.82 18.65 29.03
C PHE A 11 4.68 17.65 28.25
N LEU A 12 5.97 17.52 28.57
CA LEU A 12 6.85 16.52 27.95
C LEU A 12 6.35 15.10 28.22
N PHE A 13 5.95 14.82 29.46
CA PHE A 13 5.36 13.53 29.84
C PHE A 13 4.03 13.26 29.13
N LEU A 14 3.17 14.28 29.02
CA LEU A 14 1.91 14.16 28.28
C LEU A 14 2.13 13.80 26.80
N ILE A 15 3.12 14.43 26.15
CA ILE A 15 3.48 14.14 24.75
C ILE A 15 3.98 12.69 24.60
N LEU A 16 4.84 12.23 25.52
CA LEU A 16 5.32 10.84 25.52
C LEU A 16 4.18 9.83 25.64
N CYS A 17 3.18 10.08 26.51
CA CYS A 17 2.00 9.23 26.62
C CYS A 17 1.17 9.20 25.33
N LEU A 18 0.99 10.35 24.66
CA LEU A 18 0.24 10.43 23.40
C LEU A 18 0.92 9.67 22.25
N ILE A 19 2.26 9.64 22.23
CA ILE A 19 3.04 8.87 21.24
C ILE A 19 2.87 7.37 21.50
N ALA A 20 2.94 6.92 22.76
CA ALA A 20 2.79 5.52 23.12
C ALA A 20 1.41 4.94 22.75
N VAL A 21 0.34 5.74 22.85
CA VAL A 21 -1.02 5.32 22.48
C VAL A 21 -1.20 5.18 20.95
N GLN A 22 -0.40 5.88 20.15
CA GLN A 22 -0.46 5.78 18.69
C GLN A 22 0.19 4.50 18.15
N ASP A 23 1.20 3.95 18.84
CA ASP A 23 1.89 2.70 18.45
C ASP A 23 0.91 1.52 18.28
N GLY A 24 -0.05 1.38 19.20
CA GLY A 24 -1.06 0.33 19.12
C GLY A 24 -2.00 0.46 17.91
N LYS A 25 -2.27 1.69 17.44
CA LYS A 25 -3.08 1.93 16.24
C LYS A 25 -2.29 1.60 14.97
N ILE A 26 -0.99 1.92 14.94
CA ILE A 26 -0.09 1.62 13.83
C ILE A 26 0.06 0.10 13.67
N LYS A 27 0.37 -0.62 14.75
CA LYS A 27 0.46 -2.11 14.72
C LYS A 27 -0.83 -2.77 14.26
N ARG A 28 -1.99 -2.23 14.65
CA ARG A 28 -3.30 -2.73 14.20
C ARG A 28 -3.56 -2.44 12.72
N LEU A 29 -3.05 -1.34 12.18
CA LEU A 29 -3.11 -1.00 10.75
C LEU A 29 -2.15 -1.86 9.92
N GLU A 30 -0.95 -2.14 10.43
CA GLU A 30 0.00 -3.08 9.83
C GLU A 30 -0.56 -4.51 9.80
N ALA A 31 -1.10 -5.01 10.92
CA ALA A 31 -1.72 -6.33 11.00
C ALA A 31 -2.99 -6.47 10.14
N ARG A 32 -3.69 -5.36 9.85
CA ARG A 32 -4.86 -5.32 8.96
C ARG A 32 -4.52 -5.18 7.48
N ARG A 33 -3.25 -5.17 7.08
CA ARG A 33 -2.86 -5.32 5.68
C ARG A 33 -2.40 -6.75 5.34
N PRO A 34 -3.22 -7.81 5.48
CA PRO A 34 -3.02 -8.99 4.65
C PRO A 34 -3.57 -8.71 3.24
N ALA A 35 -3.15 -7.61 2.63
CA ALA A 35 -3.16 -7.54 1.19
C ALA A 35 -1.81 -8.14 0.81
N THR A 36 -1.81 -9.37 0.28
CA THR A 36 -0.63 -9.96 -0.33
C THR A 36 -0.26 -9.10 -1.53
N ILE A 37 0.43 -7.98 -1.28
CA ILE A 37 1.05 -7.16 -2.30
C ILE A 37 2.34 -7.90 -2.63
N TYR A 38 2.33 -8.67 -3.71
CA TYR A 38 3.55 -9.16 -4.32
C TYR A 38 4.33 -7.94 -4.81
N TYR A 39 5.24 -7.43 -3.97
CA TYR A 39 6.27 -6.49 -4.40
C TYR A 39 7.24 -7.26 -5.29
N VAL A 40 7.02 -7.18 -6.60
CA VAL A 40 7.95 -7.69 -7.59
C VAL A 40 8.85 -6.52 -7.99
N ASP A 41 9.93 -6.33 -7.24
CA ASP A 41 11.01 -5.44 -7.68
C ASP A 41 11.64 -6.06 -8.95
N ASN A 42 11.59 -5.28 -10.04
CA ASN A 42 12.41 -5.42 -11.26
C ASN A 42 12.10 -6.52 -12.28
N MET A 43 10.91 -7.14 -12.27
CA MET A 43 10.50 -7.96 -13.42
C MET A 43 9.36 -7.26 -14.18
N ALA A 44 9.71 -6.67 -15.31
CA ALA A 44 8.80 -5.96 -16.20
C ALA A 44 7.84 -6.93 -16.91
N GLY A 45 6.86 -7.46 -16.17
CA GLY A 45 5.74 -8.19 -16.74
C GLY A 45 4.95 -7.25 -17.67
N VAL A 46 4.94 -7.54 -18.96
CA VAL A 46 4.15 -6.78 -19.93
C VAL A 46 2.71 -7.25 -19.86
N VAL A 47 1.76 -6.32 -19.71
CA VAL A 47 0.33 -6.65 -19.87
C VAL A 47 0.10 -7.03 -21.33
N THR A 48 -0.24 -8.29 -21.58
CA THR A 48 -0.47 -8.85 -22.92
C THR A 48 -1.94 -9.00 -23.25
N GLY A 49 -2.82 -8.98 -22.24
CA GLY A 49 -4.25 -9.18 -22.46
C GLY A 49 -5.11 -8.45 -21.42
N LYS A 50 -6.31 -8.07 -21.85
CA LYS A 50 -7.37 -7.55 -21.00
C LYS A 50 -8.67 -8.22 -21.42
N GLU A 51 -9.39 -8.79 -20.47
CA GLU A 51 -10.64 -9.50 -20.71
C GLU A 51 -11.70 -9.08 -19.69
N PHE A 52 -12.95 -9.00 -20.16
CA PHE A 52 -14.12 -8.77 -19.32
C PHE A 52 -15.17 -9.81 -19.72
N ASP A 53 -15.62 -10.62 -18.77
CA ASP A 53 -16.57 -11.72 -19.01
C ASP A 53 -18.04 -11.34 -18.75
N GLY A 54 -18.30 -10.08 -18.39
CA GLY A 54 -19.63 -9.57 -18.02
C GLY A 54 -19.79 -9.31 -16.52
N GLU A 55 -19.00 -9.98 -15.67
CA GLU A 55 -19.04 -9.82 -14.21
C GLU A 55 -17.69 -9.35 -13.65
N ARG A 56 -16.58 -9.79 -14.26
CA ARG A 56 -15.24 -9.66 -13.69
C ARG A 56 -14.23 -9.13 -14.70
N TYR A 57 -13.32 -8.31 -14.21
CA TYR A 57 -12.21 -7.78 -14.99
C TYR A 57 -10.96 -8.62 -14.79
N SER A 58 -10.31 -9.01 -15.88
CA SER A 58 -9.06 -9.77 -15.84
C SER A 58 -7.99 -9.15 -16.72
N ILE A 59 -6.74 -9.16 -16.24
CA ILE A 59 -5.56 -8.78 -17.03
C ILE A 59 -4.59 -9.96 -17.13
N THR A 60 -3.96 -10.12 -18.28
CA THR A 60 -2.93 -11.13 -18.52
C THR A 60 -1.58 -10.43 -18.56
N VAL A 61 -0.65 -10.91 -17.74
CA VAL A 61 0.71 -10.38 -17.65
C VAL A 61 1.68 -11.47 -18.12
N SER A 62 2.50 -11.15 -19.11
CA SER A 62 3.51 -12.07 -19.65
C SER A 62 4.47 -12.53 -18.56
N GLY A 63 4.68 -13.84 -18.45
CA GLY A 63 5.52 -14.45 -17.41
C GLY A 63 4.85 -14.66 -16.06
N TYR A 64 3.65 -14.13 -15.84
CA TYR A 64 2.94 -14.19 -14.54
C TYR A 64 1.57 -14.85 -14.60
N GLY A 65 0.88 -14.77 -15.75
CA GLY A 65 -0.44 -15.38 -15.94
C GLY A 65 -1.58 -14.36 -15.87
N LYS A 66 -2.78 -14.84 -15.50
CA LYS A 66 -4.03 -14.08 -15.54
C LYS A 66 -4.46 -13.68 -14.13
N PHE A 67 -4.80 -12.41 -13.97
CA PHE A 67 -5.14 -11.80 -12.68
C PHE A 67 -6.52 -11.17 -12.74
N LEU A 68 -7.34 -11.46 -11.72
CA LEU A 68 -8.57 -10.75 -11.44
C LEU A 68 -8.25 -9.38 -10.84
N VAL A 69 -8.85 -8.34 -11.40
CA VAL A 69 -8.64 -6.95 -10.98
C VAL A 69 -9.96 -6.23 -10.82
N ASN A 70 -9.93 -5.08 -10.16
CA ASN A 70 -11.09 -4.19 -10.15
C ASN A 70 -11.15 -3.33 -11.42
N LYS A 71 -12.28 -2.66 -11.63
CA LYS A 71 -12.52 -1.82 -12.82
C LYS A 71 -11.46 -0.73 -12.98
N GLU A 72 -11.08 -0.05 -11.91
CA GLU A 72 -10.08 1.03 -12.00
C GLU A 72 -8.69 0.52 -12.42
N GLN A 73 -8.27 -0.63 -11.89
CA GLN A 73 -7.01 -1.28 -12.26
C GLN A 73 -7.05 -1.79 -13.70
N TYR A 74 -8.18 -2.35 -14.12
CA TYR A 74 -8.42 -2.74 -15.50
C TYR A 74 -8.32 -1.53 -16.43
N ASP A 75 -8.96 -0.42 -16.10
CA ASP A 75 -8.95 0.80 -16.91
C ASP A 75 -7.53 1.42 -16.97
N ARG A 76 -6.77 1.38 -15.86
CA ARG A 76 -5.38 1.88 -15.79
C ARG A 76 -4.35 1.03 -16.52
N ALA A 77 -4.56 -0.28 -16.67
CA ALA A 77 -3.60 -1.14 -17.33
C ALA A 77 -3.46 -0.76 -18.83
N ILE A 78 -2.29 -0.93 -19.44
CA ILE A 78 -2.08 -0.62 -20.87
C ILE A 78 -1.43 -1.83 -21.52
N ILE A 79 -2.06 -2.37 -22.55
CA ILE A 79 -1.53 -3.53 -23.30
C ILE A 79 -0.27 -3.08 -24.04
N GLY A 80 0.82 -3.84 -23.94
CA GLY A 80 2.02 -3.66 -24.76
C GLY A 80 3.04 -2.63 -24.28
N LYS A 81 2.79 -1.85 -23.22
CA LYS A 81 3.84 -1.06 -22.57
C LYS A 81 4.53 -1.90 -21.50
N GLY A 82 5.46 -2.75 -21.93
CA GLY A 82 6.61 -3.06 -21.08
C GLY A 82 7.35 -1.75 -20.79
N TRP A 83 7.87 -1.59 -19.57
CA TRP A 83 8.78 -0.50 -19.27
C TRP A 83 9.97 -0.60 -20.21
N LYS A 84 9.94 0.22 -21.26
CA LYS A 84 11.08 0.41 -22.15
C LYS A 84 12.05 1.23 -21.32
N HIS A 85 13.05 0.58 -20.74
CA HIS A 85 14.26 1.26 -20.33
C HIS A 85 14.90 1.76 -21.64
N GLU A 86 14.64 3.02 -21.95
CA GLU A 86 15.47 3.81 -22.86
C GLU A 86 16.65 4.37 -22.06
#